data_AF-A0A8T9BNH5-F1
#
_entry.id   AF-A0A8T9BNH5-F1
#
_cell.length_a   1.000
_cell.length_b   1.000
_cell.length_c   1.000
_cell.angle_alpha   90.00
_cell.angle_beta   90.00
_cell.angle_gamma   90.00
#
_symmetry.space_group_name_H-M   'P 1'
#
loop_
_entity.id
_entity.type
_entity.pdbx_description
1 polymer ?
#
loop_
_entity_poly.entity_id
_entity_poly.type
_entity_poly.pdbx_seq_one_letter_code
_entity_poly.pdbx_strand_id
1 'polypeptide(L)'
;MANSSTSNLNPNSNPNLAHHLSDPTLTPIISSSTSNAQSQALTALTSTALTAYDSASRLGLGAPQRIMIESTTPGPLILHSYLSPPSPQPRSLHSTTAINNILETAREGLRPLSRNTTTPTEDPETPAEIQTNGTNTSDSLEEEEGSEATNAANAPPLLIGTVVARTADSAGDARRAAARLERVGREFQREWMLRDEGVDGGDGGEEGEG
;
A
#
# COMPACT_ATOMS: atom_id res chain seq x y z
N MET A 1 -31.61 -17.70 -6.47
CA MET A 1 -30.41 -18.50 -6.19
C MET A 1 -29.22 -17.58 -6.33
N ALA A 2 -28.60 -17.14 -5.23
CA ALA A 2 -27.38 -16.33 -5.25
C ALA A 2 -26.39 -16.99 -4.29
N ASN A 3 -25.22 -17.32 -4.83
CA ASN A 3 -24.31 -18.31 -4.29
C ASN A 3 -23.59 -17.83 -3.04
N SER A 4 -23.75 -18.60 -1.96
CA SER A 4 -23.00 -18.52 -0.72
C SER A 4 -21.53 -18.84 -0.98
N SER A 5 -20.67 -17.82 -1.06
CA SER A 5 -19.21 -17.99 -1.08
C SER A 5 -18.56 -17.18 0.05
N THR A 6 -18.96 -17.43 1.30
CA THR A 6 -18.33 -16.84 2.50
C THR A 6 -17.71 -17.90 3.42
N SER A 7 -17.65 -19.17 3.01
CA SER A 7 -17.40 -20.30 3.92
C SER A 7 -15.93 -20.62 4.22
N ASN A 8 -14.95 -19.76 3.93
CA ASN A 8 -13.54 -20.08 4.25
C ASN A 8 -12.78 -19.04 5.09
N LEU A 9 -13.48 -18.02 5.60
CA LEU A 9 -12.98 -17.20 6.70
C LEU A 9 -13.45 -17.87 7.99
N ASN A 10 -12.67 -18.81 8.54
CA ASN A 10 -12.84 -19.16 9.95
C ASN A 10 -11.96 -18.19 10.77
N PRO A 11 -12.50 -17.05 11.25
CA PRO A 11 -11.77 -16.10 12.09
C PRO A 11 -11.31 -16.71 13.42
N ASN A 12 -11.82 -17.88 13.79
CA ASN A 12 -11.72 -18.41 15.15
C ASN A 12 -10.57 -19.40 15.38
N SER A 13 -9.51 -19.38 14.56
CA SER A 13 -8.41 -20.35 14.70
C SER A 13 -7.56 -20.15 15.97
N ASN A 14 -7.61 -18.97 16.61
CA ASN A 14 -6.86 -18.68 17.83
C ASN A 14 -7.70 -17.87 18.83
N PRO A 15 -8.13 -18.45 19.97
CA PRO A 15 -8.92 -17.74 21.00
C PRO A 15 -8.14 -16.63 21.72
N ASN A 16 -6.82 -16.57 21.51
CA ASN A 16 -5.94 -15.54 22.07
C ASN A 16 -5.81 -14.30 21.16
N LEU A 17 -6.48 -14.29 20.01
CA LEU A 17 -6.45 -13.19 19.05
C LEU A 17 -7.85 -12.62 18.87
N ALA A 18 -7.94 -11.30 18.87
CA ALA A 18 -9.11 -10.57 18.37
C ALA A 18 -8.72 -9.79 17.12
N HIS A 19 -9.63 -9.67 16.16
CA HIS A 19 -9.41 -8.86 14.97
C HIS A 19 -10.66 -8.09 14.56
N HIS A 20 -10.42 -6.95 13.92
CA HIS A 20 -11.43 -6.01 13.50
C HIS A 20 -10.94 -5.29 12.24
N LEU A 21 -11.73 -5.33 11.16
CA LEU A 21 -11.50 -4.57 9.94
C LEU A 21 -12.68 -3.60 9.77
N SER A 22 -12.39 -2.31 9.72
CA SER A 22 -13.40 -1.27 9.53
C SER A 22 -12.92 -0.20 8.56
N ASP A 23 -13.87 0.59 8.07
CA ASP A 23 -13.60 1.85 7.38
C ASP A 23 -13.35 3.00 8.40
N PRO A 24 -13.09 4.24 7.94
CA PRO A 24 -12.83 5.39 8.83
C PRO A 24 -14.09 5.88 9.56
N THR A 25 -15.29 5.49 9.10
CA THR A 25 -16.56 5.76 9.78
C THR A 25 -16.85 4.78 10.91
N LEU A 26 -15.92 3.85 11.17
CA LEU A 26 -16.03 2.77 12.15
C LEU A 26 -17.12 1.75 11.81
N THR A 27 -17.50 1.66 10.54
CA THR A 27 -18.40 0.60 10.07
C THR A 27 -17.61 -0.71 9.95
N PRO A 28 -17.96 -1.76 10.72
CA PRO A 28 -17.20 -3.00 10.69
C PRO A 28 -17.50 -3.81 9.43
N ILE A 29 -16.46 -4.16 8.69
CA ILE A 29 -16.53 -5.10 7.56
C ILE A 29 -16.39 -6.53 8.09
N ILE A 30 -15.42 -6.75 8.99
CA ILE A 30 -15.17 -8.03 9.65
C ILE A 30 -14.85 -7.76 11.12
N SER A 31 -15.44 -8.53 12.02
CA SER A 31 -15.15 -8.44 13.45
C SER A 31 -15.19 -9.81 14.09
N SER A 32 -14.21 -10.12 14.93
CA SER A 32 -14.17 -11.35 15.73
C SER A 32 -14.74 -11.16 17.14
N SER A 33 -15.48 -10.07 17.38
CA SER A 33 -16.02 -9.78 18.69
C SER A 33 -17.07 -10.81 19.11
N THR A 34 -16.91 -11.38 20.31
CA THR A 34 -17.85 -12.33 20.92
C THR A 34 -18.76 -11.68 21.96
N SER A 35 -18.51 -10.41 22.32
CA SER A 35 -19.29 -9.66 23.31
C SER A 35 -19.42 -8.19 22.94
N ASN A 36 -20.41 -7.49 23.50
CA ASN A 36 -20.57 -6.05 23.27
C ASN A 36 -19.37 -5.25 23.80
N ALA A 37 -18.88 -5.59 25.00
CA ALA A 37 -17.70 -4.97 25.59
C ALA A 37 -16.43 -5.12 24.71
N GLN A 38 -16.23 -6.30 24.12
CA GLN A 38 -15.11 -6.51 23.20
C GLN A 38 -15.27 -5.69 21.91
N SER A 39 -16.49 -5.56 21.39
CA SER A 39 -16.74 -4.75 20.20
C SER A 39 -16.42 -3.28 20.48
N GLN A 40 -16.88 -2.75 21.62
CA GLN A 40 -16.60 -1.38 22.05
C GLN A 40 -15.09 -1.14 22.20
N ALA A 41 -14.35 -2.09 22.78
CA ALA A 41 -12.91 -1.99 22.92
C ALA A 41 -12.19 -1.98 21.55
N LEU A 42 -12.60 -2.84 20.60
CA LEU A 42 -12.02 -2.87 19.25
C LEU A 42 -12.33 -1.58 18.47
N THR A 43 -13.54 -1.04 18.60
CA THR A 43 -13.91 0.24 18.01
C THR A 43 -13.10 1.39 18.61
N ALA A 44 -12.90 1.42 19.93
CA ALA A 44 -12.08 2.43 20.60
C ALA A 44 -10.59 2.37 20.17
N LEU A 45 -10.03 1.16 20.06
CA LEU A 45 -8.68 0.95 19.53
C LEU A 45 -8.56 1.43 18.08
N THR A 46 -9.58 1.17 17.26
CA THR A 46 -9.57 1.59 15.85
C THR A 46 -9.73 3.11 15.70
N SER A 47 -10.53 3.74 16.56
CA SER A 47 -10.61 5.21 16.66
C SER A 47 -9.28 5.84 17.10
N THR A 48 -8.55 5.19 18.01
CA THR A 48 -7.20 5.60 18.41
C THR A 48 -6.23 5.48 17.23
N ALA A 49 -6.34 4.41 16.43
CA ALA A 49 -5.54 4.23 15.22
C ALA A 49 -5.81 5.31 14.17
N LEU A 50 -7.06 5.73 13.97
CA LEU A 50 -7.39 6.88 13.10
C LEU A 50 -6.72 8.17 13.59
N THR A 51 -6.81 8.43 14.89
CA THR A 51 -6.15 9.61 15.48
C THR A 51 -4.64 9.58 15.27
N ALA A 52 -4.02 8.39 15.37
CA ALA A 52 -2.58 8.21 15.10
C ALA A 52 -2.24 8.43 13.62
N TYR A 53 -3.11 7.98 12.70
CA TYR A 53 -2.97 8.21 11.25
C TYR A 53 -3.00 9.70 10.90
N ASP A 54 -3.99 10.42 11.42
CA ASP A 54 -4.14 11.86 11.19
C ASP A 54 -2.99 12.64 11.81
N SER A 55 -2.55 12.21 12.99
CA SER A 55 -1.42 12.82 13.68
C SER A 55 -0.11 12.65 12.89
N ALA A 56 0.16 11.45 12.36
CA ALA A 56 1.31 11.20 11.50
C ALA A 56 1.28 12.08 10.23
N SER A 57 0.09 12.21 9.62
CA SER A 57 -0.12 13.06 8.44
C SER A 57 0.16 14.54 8.74
N ARG A 58 -0.37 15.06 9.86
CA ARG A 58 -0.17 16.45 10.31
C ARG A 58 1.28 16.77 10.67
N LEU A 59 2.01 15.79 11.17
CA LEU A 59 3.42 15.93 11.52
C LEU A 59 4.37 15.75 10.31
N GLY A 60 3.85 15.48 9.11
CA GLY A 60 4.67 15.27 7.92
C GLY A 60 5.46 13.96 7.94
N LEU A 61 5.04 12.97 8.75
CA LEU A 61 5.69 11.66 8.85
C LEU A 61 5.26 10.69 7.72
N GLY A 62 4.36 11.14 6.84
CA GLY A 62 3.78 10.34 5.77
C GLY A 62 2.58 9.48 6.22
N ALA A 63 2.06 8.67 5.30
CA ALA A 63 0.95 7.74 5.57
C ALA A 63 1.48 6.48 6.28
N PRO A 64 1.12 6.23 7.56
CA PRO A 64 1.60 5.05 8.26
C PRO A 64 1.01 3.79 7.62
N GLN A 65 1.84 2.76 7.44
CA GLN A 65 1.39 1.47 6.91
C GLN A 65 0.94 0.52 8.01
N ARG A 66 1.70 0.51 9.12
CA ARG A 66 1.41 -0.34 10.27
C ARG A 66 1.95 0.31 11.55
N ILE A 67 1.16 0.23 12.62
CA ILE A 67 1.55 0.60 13.98
C ILE A 67 1.50 -0.66 14.84
N MET A 68 2.55 -0.88 15.63
CA MET A 68 2.66 -1.99 16.57
C MET A 68 2.83 -1.43 17.98
N ILE A 69 2.02 -1.89 18.91
CA ILE A 69 2.03 -1.46 20.31
C ILE A 69 2.30 -2.69 21.16
N GLU A 70 3.42 -2.66 21.89
CA GLU A 70 3.83 -3.71 22.82
C GLU A 70 3.73 -3.17 24.24
N SER A 71 2.98 -3.86 25.09
CA SER A 71 2.98 -3.59 26.53
C SER A 71 4.12 -4.36 27.22
N THR A 72 4.55 -3.88 28.39
CA THR A 72 5.65 -4.49 29.15
C THR A 72 5.40 -5.96 29.49
N THR A 73 6.46 -6.77 29.54
CA THR A 73 6.40 -8.23 29.53
C THR A 73 5.82 -8.86 30.81
N PRO A 74 4.92 -9.87 30.71
CA PRO A 74 4.17 -10.30 29.52
C PRO A 74 2.89 -9.45 29.35
N GLY A 75 2.84 -8.66 28.29
CA GLY A 75 1.75 -7.71 28.02
C GLY A 75 1.07 -7.96 26.68
N PRO A 76 -0.10 -7.35 26.44
CA PRO A 76 -0.78 -7.43 25.16
C PRO A 76 0.03 -6.80 24.02
N LEU A 77 -0.20 -7.30 22.81
CA LEU A 77 0.32 -6.77 21.55
C LEU A 77 -0.86 -6.30 20.69
N ILE A 78 -0.77 -5.09 20.16
CA ILE A 78 -1.78 -4.55 19.24
C ILE A 78 -1.08 -4.22 17.91
N LEU A 79 -1.70 -4.62 16.80
CA LEU A 79 -1.28 -4.30 15.45
C LEU A 79 -2.41 -3.55 14.74
N HIS A 80 -2.14 -2.33 14.31
CA HIS A 80 -2.99 -1.57 13.39
C HIS A 80 -2.35 -1.57 12.03
N SER A 81 -3.08 -1.99 11.00
CA SER A 81 -2.65 -1.98 9.61
C SER A 81 -3.55 -1.03 8.83
N TYR A 82 -2.96 -0.09 8.11
CA TYR A 82 -3.68 0.91 7.32
C TYR A 82 -3.60 0.49 5.84
N LEU A 83 -4.76 0.26 5.25
CA LEU A 83 -4.87 -0.13 3.86
C LEU A 83 -5.33 1.08 3.07
N SER A 84 -4.37 1.89 2.63
CA SER A 84 -4.66 2.99 1.72
C SER A 84 -5.30 2.44 0.43
N PRO A 85 -6.22 3.22 -0.17
CA PRO A 85 -6.78 2.92 -1.48
C PRO A 85 -5.63 2.63 -2.47
N PRO A 86 -5.72 1.62 -3.33
CA PRO A 86 -4.73 1.46 -4.39
C PRO A 86 -4.71 2.73 -5.24
N SER A 87 -3.59 3.44 -5.22
CA SER A 87 -3.38 4.55 -6.14
C SER A 87 -3.43 3.98 -7.56
N PRO A 88 -4.18 4.60 -8.49
CA PRO A 88 -4.15 4.26 -9.90
C PRO A 88 -2.81 4.74 -10.49
N GLN A 89 -1.68 4.22 -10.01
CA GLN A 89 -0.44 4.41 -10.73
C GLN A 89 -0.50 3.57 -11.99
N PRO A 90 -0.19 4.14 -13.18
CA PRO A 90 0.04 3.33 -14.36
C PRO A 90 1.14 2.35 -13.97
N ARG A 91 0.88 1.05 -14.16
CA ARG A 91 1.87 0.02 -13.93
C ARG A 91 3.09 0.40 -14.76
N SER A 92 4.10 1.00 -14.12
CA SER A 92 5.41 1.10 -14.71
C SER A 92 5.81 -0.34 -14.95
N LEU A 93 5.71 -0.76 -16.21
CA LEU A 93 6.35 -1.96 -16.69
C LEU A 93 7.81 -1.74 -16.29
N HIS A 94 8.21 -2.33 -15.16
CA HIS A 94 9.61 -2.52 -14.85
C HIS A 94 10.11 -3.40 -15.97
N SER A 95 10.52 -2.72 -17.02
CA SER A 95 11.05 -3.27 -18.24
C SER A 95 12.21 -4.13 -17.80
N THR A 96 12.14 -5.39 -18.17
CA THR A 96 13.19 -6.42 -18.08
C THR A 96 14.56 -5.93 -18.57
N THR A 97 14.62 -4.75 -19.20
CA THR A 97 15.83 -3.97 -19.52
C THR A 97 16.73 -3.64 -18.32
N ALA A 98 16.18 -3.40 -17.11
CA ALA A 98 17.03 -3.08 -15.95
C ALA A 98 17.92 -4.26 -15.50
N ILE A 99 17.43 -5.50 -15.67
CA ILE A 99 18.19 -6.71 -15.33
C ILE A 99 19.29 -6.96 -16.37
N ASN A 100 19.03 -6.68 -17.65
CA ASN A 100 20.04 -6.82 -18.70
C ASN A 100 21.19 -5.83 -18.52
N ASN A 101 20.91 -4.59 -18.09
CA ASN A 101 21.96 -3.61 -17.81
C ASN A 101 22.89 -4.06 -16.68
N ILE A 102 22.36 -4.65 -15.59
CA ILE A 102 23.19 -5.16 -14.48
C ILE A 102 24.08 -6.33 -14.91
N LEU A 103 23.59 -7.20 -15.81
CA LEU A 103 24.37 -8.31 -16.35
C LEU A 103 25.46 -7.85 -17.32
N GLU A 104 25.21 -6.78 -18.09
CA GLU A 104 26.19 -6.22 -19.03
C GLU A 104 27.31 -5.47 -18.31
N THR A 105 26.99 -4.66 -17.28
CA THR A 105 28.01 -3.98 -16.45
C THR A 105 28.88 -4.99 -15.69
N ALA A 106 28.33 -6.13 -15.28
CA ALA A 106 29.11 -7.19 -14.63
C ALA A 106 30.05 -7.95 -15.59
N ARG A 107 29.75 -7.97 -16.90
CA ARG A 107 30.62 -8.59 -17.92
C ARG A 107 31.81 -7.71 -18.30
N GLU A 108 31.66 -6.40 -18.23
CA GLU A 108 32.75 -5.46 -18.55
C GLU A 108 33.83 -5.38 -17.46
N GLY A 109 33.50 -5.71 -16.21
CA GLY A 109 34.43 -5.65 -15.06
C GLY A 109 35.43 -6.81 -14.92
N LEU A 110 35.39 -7.83 -15.78
CA LEU A 110 36.23 -9.04 -15.65
C LEU A 110 37.15 -9.31 -16.85
N ARG A 111 37.41 -8.32 -17.72
CA ARG A 111 38.44 -8.46 -18.75
C ARG A 111 39.84 -8.37 -18.12
N PRO A 112 40.68 -9.42 -18.18
CA PRO A 112 42.07 -9.31 -17.76
C PRO A 112 42.85 -8.49 -18.80
N LEU A 113 43.28 -7.29 -18.42
CA LEU A 113 44.14 -6.44 -19.25
C LEU A 113 45.56 -7.02 -19.32
N SER A 114 45.84 -7.77 -20.38
CA SER A 114 47.21 -8.14 -20.76
C SER A 114 47.93 -6.93 -21.36
N ARG A 115 48.80 -6.34 -20.54
CA ARG A 115 50.22 -6.06 -20.80
C ARG A 115 50.65 -5.95 -22.28
N ASN A 116 51.01 -4.73 -22.73
CA ASN A 116 52.22 -4.49 -23.51
C ASN A 116 52.72 -3.04 -23.39
N THR A 117 54.05 -2.95 -23.31
CA THR A 117 54.93 -1.79 -23.15
C THR A 117 55.09 -1.03 -24.47
N THR A 118 55.08 0.31 -24.43
CA THR A 118 56.11 1.21 -25.00
C THR A 118 55.80 2.66 -24.61
N THR A 119 56.67 3.27 -23.81
CA THR A 119 56.82 4.73 -23.59
C THR A 119 57.93 5.27 -24.53
N PRO A 120 58.28 6.58 -24.57
CA PRO A 120 57.66 7.79 -23.99
C PRO A 120 57.52 8.93 -25.04
N THR A 121 56.96 10.10 -24.64
CA THR A 121 57.58 11.44 -24.78
C THR A 121 56.54 12.58 -24.63
N GLU A 122 56.84 13.48 -23.68
CA GLU A 122 56.47 14.91 -23.54
C GLU A 122 55.06 15.35 -23.06
N ASP A 123 54.98 15.54 -21.73
CA ASP A 123 54.70 16.80 -21.01
C ASP A 123 53.30 17.49 -21.01
N PRO A 124 53.02 18.28 -19.96
CA PRO A 124 51.77 18.20 -19.18
C PRO A 124 50.86 19.42 -19.41
N GLU A 125 49.59 19.36 -18.98
CA GLU A 125 48.83 20.41 -18.27
C GLU A 125 47.33 20.02 -18.15
N THR A 126 46.72 20.38 -17.01
CA THR A 126 45.27 20.44 -16.66
C THR A 126 44.57 19.19 -16.09
N PRO A 127 44.02 19.27 -14.85
CA PRO A 127 43.01 18.37 -14.33
C PRO A 127 41.60 18.99 -14.40
N ALA A 128 40.60 18.10 -14.49
CA ALA A 128 39.15 18.32 -14.33
C ALA A 128 38.36 18.57 -15.62
N GLU A 129 37.64 17.52 -16.04
CA GLU A 129 36.32 17.69 -16.66
C GLU A 129 35.38 16.62 -16.11
N ILE A 130 34.57 17.05 -15.13
CA ILE A 130 33.39 16.35 -14.66
C ILE A 130 32.37 16.46 -15.80
N GLN A 131 32.09 15.37 -16.51
CA GLN A 131 30.97 15.32 -17.44
C GLN A 131 29.66 15.15 -16.65
N THR A 132 29.10 16.26 -16.22
CA THR A 132 27.66 16.40 -15.94
C THR A 132 26.97 16.85 -17.23
N ASN A 133 26.39 15.91 -17.97
CA ASN A 133 25.29 16.21 -18.90
C ASN A 133 23.99 15.92 -18.13
N GLY A 134 22.99 16.78 -18.07
CA GLY A 134 22.69 17.96 -18.86
C GLY A 134 21.18 18.10 -18.82
N THR A 135 20.73 19.12 -18.10
CA THR A 135 19.40 19.73 -18.10
C THR A 135 18.60 19.51 -19.39
N ASN A 136 17.40 18.95 -19.25
CA ASN A 136 16.27 19.24 -20.14
C ASN A 136 15.18 19.90 -19.29
N THR A 137 15.25 21.23 -19.21
CA THR A 137 14.14 22.08 -18.80
C THR A 137 13.35 22.43 -20.05
N SER A 138 12.12 21.95 -20.17
CA SER A 138 11.04 22.45 -21.03
C SER A 138 9.77 21.78 -20.48
N ASP A 139 9.12 22.39 -19.50
CA ASP A 139 8.02 23.33 -19.74
C ASP A 139 6.86 22.65 -20.49
N SER A 140 5.96 22.07 -19.70
CA SER A 140 4.55 21.88 -20.05
C SER A 140 3.79 21.87 -18.72
N LEU A 141 3.54 23.08 -18.22
CA LEU A 141 2.38 23.35 -17.38
C LEU A 141 1.14 23.10 -18.25
N GLU A 142 0.58 21.89 -18.15
CA GLU A 142 -0.83 21.69 -18.41
C GLU A 142 -1.45 21.25 -17.08
N GLU A 143 -1.94 22.26 -16.37
CA GLU A 143 -2.94 22.12 -15.31
C GLU A 143 -4.18 21.46 -15.94
N GLU A 144 -4.23 20.13 -15.94
CA GLU A 144 -5.48 19.38 -16.10
C GLU A 144 -6.31 19.53 -14.79
N GLU A 145 -6.73 20.76 -14.51
CA GLU A 145 -7.84 21.02 -13.58
C GLU A 145 -9.14 20.56 -14.25
N GLY A 146 -9.46 19.27 -14.13
CA GLY A 146 -10.65 18.77 -14.80
C GLY A 146 -11.09 17.31 -14.57
N SER A 147 -10.58 16.57 -13.58
CA SER A 147 -11.06 15.19 -13.35
C SER A 147 -10.81 14.59 -11.95
N GLU A 148 -10.06 15.24 -11.05
CA GLU A 148 -9.74 14.62 -9.75
C GLU A 148 -10.92 14.56 -8.77
N ALA A 149 -11.86 15.52 -8.86
CA ALA A 149 -12.95 15.62 -7.90
C ALA A 149 -14.03 14.52 -8.04
N THR A 150 -14.25 14.00 -9.25
CA THR A 150 -15.24 12.94 -9.50
C THR A 150 -14.67 11.55 -9.21
N ASN A 151 -13.39 11.32 -9.49
CA ASN A 151 -12.71 10.06 -9.16
C ASN A 151 -12.49 9.87 -7.64
N ALA A 152 -12.28 10.96 -6.89
CA ALA A 152 -12.10 10.86 -5.43
C ALA A 152 -13.36 10.37 -4.69
N ALA A 153 -14.56 10.66 -5.21
CA ALA A 153 -15.82 10.22 -4.61
C ALA A 153 -16.03 8.69 -4.74
N ASN A 154 -15.48 8.08 -5.80
CA ASN A 154 -15.62 6.66 -6.08
C ASN A 154 -14.40 5.83 -5.67
N ALA A 155 -13.34 6.48 -5.17
CA ALA A 155 -12.17 5.80 -4.65
C ALA A 155 -12.55 4.85 -3.50
N PRO A 156 -11.98 3.64 -3.45
CA PRO A 156 -12.23 2.74 -2.34
C PRO A 156 -11.80 3.41 -1.02
N PRO A 157 -12.50 3.16 0.10
CA PRO A 157 -12.16 3.81 1.36
C PRO A 157 -10.83 3.29 1.92
N LEU A 158 -10.14 4.13 2.70
CA LEU A 158 -9.09 3.70 3.62
C LEU A 158 -9.66 2.64 4.56
N LEU A 159 -9.01 1.49 4.70
CA LEU A 159 -9.43 0.48 5.69
C LEU A 159 -8.40 0.36 6.81
N ILE A 160 -8.88 0.01 8.00
CA ILE A 160 -8.04 -0.19 9.18
C ILE A 160 -8.26 -1.58 9.72
N GLY A 161 -7.21 -2.39 9.69
CA GLY A 161 -7.17 -3.71 10.29
C GLY A 161 -6.51 -3.66 11.67
N THR A 162 -7.29 -3.90 12.71
CA THR A 162 -6.83 -4.03 14.09
C THR A 162 -6.73 -5.50 14.47
N VAL A 163 -5.58 -5.92 15.01
CA VAL A 163 -5.37 -7.25 15.61
C VAL A 163 -4.84 -7.07 17.02
N VAL A 164 -5.45 -7.76 17.98
CA VAL A 164 -5.04 -7.75 19.39
C VAL A 164 -4.66 -9.17 19.79
N ALA A 165 -3.45 -9.34 20.34
CA ALA A 165 -3.02 -10.58 20.96
C ALA A 165 -2.90 -10.40 22.46
N ARG A 166 -3.35 -11.41 23.21
CA ARG A 166 -3.33 -11.37 24.69
C ARG A 166 -1.93 -11.23 25.28
N THR A 167 -0.92 -11.79 24.61
CA THR A 167 0.49 -11.74 25.05
C THR A 167 1.42 -11.49 23.86
N ALA A 168 2.57 -10.87 24.14
CA ALA A 168 3.64 -10.66 23.16
C ALA A 168 4.19 -11.97 22.57
N ASP A 169 4.11 -13.11 23.28
CA ASP A 169 4.53 -14.42 22.76
C ASP A 169 3.75 -14.83 21.51
N SER A 170 2.53 -14.32 21.36
CA SER A 170 1.67 -14.56 20.20
C SER A 170 1.97 -13.61 19.03
N ALA A 171 3.07 -12.87 19.03
CA ALA A 171 3.39 -11.88 18.00
C ALA A 171 3.48 -12.48 16.58
N GLY A 172 4.01 -13.70 16.45
CA GLY A 172 4.04 -14.41 15.16
C GLY A 172 2.63 -14.67 14.62
N ASP A 173 1.72 -15.10 15.49
CA ASP A 173 0.32 -15.34 15.12
C ASP A 173 -0.44 -14.05 14.84
N ALA A 174 -0.19 -13.00 15.62
CA ALA A 174 -0.76 -11.67 15.39
C ALA A 174 -0.35 -11.11 14.03
N ARG A 175 0.93 -11.23 13.64
CA ARG A 175 1.43 -10.82 12.32
C ARG A 175 0.78 -11.62 11.19
N ARG A 176 0.65 -12.94 11.34
CA ARG A 176 -0.05 -13.79 10.37
C ARG A 176 -1.53 -13.39 10.25
N ALA A 177 -2.19 -13.10 11.37
CA ALA A 177 -3.58 -12.64 11.38
C ALA A 177 -3.73 -11.28 10.69
N ALA A 178 -2.84 -10.33 10.97
CA ALA A 178 -2.83 -9.03 10.30
C ALA A 178 -2.65 -9.18 8.78
N ALA A 179 -1.72 -10.01 8.32
CA ALA A 179 -1.52 -10.27 6.89
C ALA A 179 -2.73 -10.92 6.21
N ARG A 180 -3.49 -11.78 6.92
CA ARG A 180 -4.75 -12.31 6.41
C ARG A 180 -5.81 -11.21 6.31
N LEU A 181 -5.95 -10.40 7.34
CA LEU A 181 -6.89 -9.28 7.38
C LEU A 181 -6.62 -8.27 6.27
N GLU A 182 -5.34 -8.00 6.00
CA GLU A 182 -4.90 -7.15 4.90
C GLU A 182 -5.30 -7.70 3.53
N ARG A 183 -5.12 -9.01 3.31
CA ARG A 183 -5.54 -9.65 2.06
C ARG A 183 -7.04 -9.48 1.83
N VAL A 184 -7.84 -9.66 2.88
CA VAL A 184 -9.30 -9.50 2.80
C VAL A 184 -9.70 -8.05 2.56
N GLY A 185 -9.08 -7.09 3.27
CA GLY A 185 -9.35 -5.68 3.03
C GLY A 185 -8.96 -5.23 1.61
N ARG A 186 -7.84 -5.72 1.07
CA ARG A 186 -7.46 -5.45 -0.32
C ARG A 186 -8.40 -6.10 -1.33
N GLU A 187 -9.00 -7.24 -1.01
CA GLU A 187 -10.04 -7.83 -1.83
C GLU A 187 -11.29 -6.97 -1.86
N PHE A 188 -11.74 -6.52 -0.69
CA PHE A 188 -12.86 -5.58 -0.58
C PHE A 188 -12.61 -4.30 -1.40
N GLN A 189 -11.42 -3.70 -1.31
CA GLN A 189 -11.08 -2.51 -2.10
C GLN A 189 -11.01 -2.78 -3.62
N ARG A 190 -10.59 -3.98 -4.04
CA ARG A 190 -10.62 -4.38 -5.46
C ARG A 190 -12.04 -4.53 -5.97
N GLU A 191 -12.91 -5.17 -5.20
CA GLU A 191 -14.33 -5.31 -5.56
C GLU A 191 -15.07 -3.97 -5.57
N TRP A 192 -14.66 -3.03 -4.70
CA TRP A 192 -15.19 -1.67 -4.70
C TRP A 192 -14.94 -0.96 -6.03
N MET A 193 -13.71 -1.01 -6.56
CA MET A 193 -13.37 -0.38 -7.85
C MET A 193 -14.11 -1.02 -9.03
N LEU A 194 -14.33 -2.35 -9.00
CA LEU A 194 -15.00 -3.06 -10.09
C LEU A 194 -16.50 -2.74 -10.20
N ARG A 195 -17.13 -2.23 -9.12
CA ARG A 195 -18.54 -1.83 -9.13
C ARG A 195 -18.78 -0.50 -9.85
N ASP A 196 -17.75 0.34 -9.95
CA ASP A 196 -17.87 1.68 -10.52
C ASP A 196 -17.80 1.67 -12.06
N GLU A 197 -17.06 0.72 -12.66
CA GLU A 197 -16.96 0.57 -14.13
C GLU A 197 -18.25 0.04 -14.80
N GLY A 198 -19.32 -0.20 -14.03
CA GLY A 198 -20.58 -0.80 -14.52
C GLY A 198 -21.72 0.18 -14.80
N VAL A 199 -21.54 1.50 -14.63
CA VAL A 199 -22.61 2.51 -14.76
C VAL A 199 -22.20 3.61 -15.73
N ASP A 200 -22.00 3.28 -17.01
CA ASP A 200 -22.01 4.28 -18.10
C ASP A 200 -22.50 3.65 -19.42
N GLY A 201 -23.76 3.20 -19.43
CA GLY A 201 -24.31 2.52 -20.59
C GLY A 201 -25.80 2.29 -20.54
N GLY A 202 -26.58 3.36 -20.73
CA GLY A 202 -27.95 3.26 -21.24
C GLY A 202 -29.04 3.82 -20.34
N ASP A 203 -29.42 5.07 -20.58
CA ASP A 203 -30.82 5.39 -20.89
C ASP A 203 -30.92 6.79 -21.55
N GLY A 204 -30.40 6.87 -22.78
CA GLY A 204 -30.71 7.95 -23.71
C GLY A 204 -31.62 7.37 -24.78
N GLY A 205 -32.92 7.28 -24.48
CA GLY A 205 -33.93 6.63 -25.31
C GLY A 205 -35.19 7.47 -25.47
N GLU A 206 -35.06 8.50 -26.31
CA GLU A 206 -36.08 9.01 -27.25
C GLU A 206 -37.38 9.63 -26.70
N GLU A 207 -37.38 10.96 -26.78
CA GLU A 207 -38.54 11.77 -27.12
C GLU A 207 -39.24 11.21 -28.37
N GLY A 208 -40.54 10.97 -28.27
CA GLY A 208 -41.41 10.62 -29.39
C GLY A 208 -42.75 11.33 -29.22
N GLU A 209 -42.81 12.56 -29.71
CA GLU A 209 -44.07 13.25 -30.04
C GLU A 209 -44.85 12.45 -31.10
N GLY A 210 -46.17 12.37 -30.94
CA GLY A 210 -47.09 11.77 -31.91
C GLY A 210 -48.53 11.71 -31.39
#